data_AF-A0A816A638-F1
#
_entry.id   AF-A0A816A638-F1
#
_cell.length_a   1.000
_cell.length_b   1.000
_cell.length_c   1.000
_cell.angle_alpha   90.00
_cell.angle_beta   90.00
_cell.angle_gamma   90.00
#
_symmetry.space_group_name_H-M   'P 1'
#
loop_
_entity.id
_entity.type
_entity.pdbx_description
1 polymer ?
#
loop_
_entity_poly.entity_id
_entity_poly.type
_entity_poly.pdbx_seq_one_letter_code
_entity_poly.pdbx_strand_id
1 'polypeptide(L)'
;MSNDPEVEDCYSLKSLIMPEEIIDLNAVNPSHKPIHPSQVTKVVTFNQVHSILYGDPSTKLIYNYTRKYFQKDLDLSYPHTFLQRDLFFGVIRKLHQSLKVQFVVEVGSFTGNSAIRMGSILKQSYPGSFLLCIDTWLGDLNMWINKVVWNHLSVSEDGRPTVYYQFLENILNANLTDTVLPASMTSLTGARFLRTF
;
A
#
# COMPACT_ATOMS: atom_id res chain seq x y z
N MET A 1 -30.83 30.47 -7.18
CA MET A 1 -30.91 29.23 -6.37
C MET A 1 -31.90 28.33 -7.10
N SER A 2 -31.41 27.20 -7.61
CA SER A 2 -32.19 26.29 -8.46
C SER A 2 -33.19 25.52 -7.60
N ASN A 3 -34.48 25.62 -7.91
CA ASN A 3 -35.55 24.81 -7.33
C ASN A 3 -35.68 23.51 -8.13
N ASP A 4 -34.68 22.64 -8.01
CA ASP A 4 -34.68 21.34 -8.65
C ASP A 4 -35.08 20.26 -7.62
N PRO A 5 -36.30 19.69 -7.70
CA PRO A 5 -36.81 18.73 -6.72
C PRO A 5 -36.04 17.39 -6.72
N GLU A 6 -35.20 17.11 -7.71
CA GLU A 6 -34.36 15.91 -7.74
C GLU A 6 -33.13 16.00 -6.82
N VAL A 7 -32.78 17.21 -6.34
CA VAL A 7 -31.60 17.44 -5.51
C VAL A 7 -31.82 17.02 -4.04
N GLU A 8 -33.07 17.02 -3.55
CA GLU A 8 -33.35 16.63 -2.16
C GLU A 8 -33.38 15.10 -1.94
N ASP A 9 -33.77 14.31 -2.95
CA ASP A 9 -33.86 12.86 -2.81
C ASP A 9 -32.51 12.13 -2.91
N CYS A 10 -31.50 12.72 -3.58
CA CYS A 10 -30.20 12.08 -3.77
C CYS A 10 -29.25 12.13 -2.55
N TYR A 11 -29.55 12.92 -1.51
CA TYR A 11 -28.60 13.17 -0.41
C TYR A 11 -29.13 12.88 1.01
N SER A 12 -30.24 12.17 1.14
CA SER A 12 -30.64 11.64 2.45
C SER A 12 -29.68 10.52 2.88
N LEU A 13 -28.66 10.87 3.67
CA LEU A 13 -27.78 9.91 4.37
C LEU A 13 -28.54 8.89 5.24
N LYS A 14 -29.86 9.07 5.43
CA LYS A 14 -30.74 8.14 6.14
C LYS A 14 -31.15 6.92 5.31
N SER A 15 -30.97 6.92 3.99
CA SER A 15 -31.26 5.75 3.14
C SER A 15 -30.06 4.82 2.94
N LEU A 16 -28.87 5.22 3.40
CA LEU A 16 -27.67 4.37 3.49
C LEU A 16 -27.75 3.44 4.71
N ILE A 17 -28.78 2.59 4.76
CA ILE A 17 -28.64 1.33 5.47
C ILE A 17 -27.70 0.52 4.58
N MET A 18 -26.41 0.47 4.94
CA MET A 18 -25.51 -0.48 4.30
C MET A 18 -26.07 -1.88 4.56
N PRO A 19 -26.47 -2.64 3.52
CA PRO A 19 -26.83 -4.02 3.75
C PRO A 19 -25.61 -4.70 4.37
N GLU A 20 -25.81 -5.43 5.48
CA GLU A 20 -24.76 -6.15 6.22
C GLU A 20 -24.01 -7.18 5.34
N GLU A 21 -24.42 -7.33 4.07
CA GLU A 21 -24.00 -8.36 3.13
C GLU A 21 -22.91 -7.94 2.14
N ILE A 22 -22.34 -6.73 2.22
CA ILE A 22 -21.17 -6.34 1.36
C ILE A 22 -19.83 -6.78 1.98
N ILE A 23 -19.84 -7.82 2.81
CA ILE A 23 -18.66 -8.62 3.09
C ILE A 23 -19.06 -10.05 2.75
N ASP A 24 -18.68 -10.50 1.56
CA ASP A 24 -18.68 -11.92 1.26
C ASP A 24 -17.62 -12.62 2.14
N LEU A 25 -18.01 -12.93 3.37
CA LEU A 25 -17.27 -13.78 4.30
C LEU A 25 -17.10 -15.20 3.75
N ASN A 26 -17.88 -15.59 2.74
CA ASN A 26 -17.85 -16.88 2.05
C ASN A 26 -16.93 -16.90 0.82
N ALA A 27 -16.23 -15.79 0.51
CA ALA A 27 -15.07 -15.82 -0.40
C ALA A 27 -13.91 -16.69 0.14
N VAL A 28 -14.07 -17.21 1.36
CA VAL A 28 -13.30 -18.30 1.93
C VAL A 28 -13.96 -19.63 1.55
N ASN A 29 -13.48 -20.25 0.49
CA ASN A 29 -13.82 -21.63 0.16
C ASN A 29 -13.47 -22.54 1.37
N PRO A 30 -14.45 -23.18 2.06
CA PRO A 30 -14.19 -24.00 3.25
C PRO A 30 -13.44 -25.31 2.94
N SER A 31 -13.27 -25.64 1.66
CA SER A 31 -12.61 -26.88 1.22
C SER A 31 -11.08 -26.80 1.16
N HIS A 32 -10.46 -25.76 1.74
CA HIS A 32 -9.02 -25.69 1.85
C HIS A 32 -8.51 -26.71 2.88
N LYS A 33 -8.02 -27.86 2.39
CA LYS A 33 -7.29 -28.82 3.21
C LYS A 33 -6.04 -28.12 3.81
N PRO A 34 -5.66 -28.42 5.07
CA PRO A 34 -4.40 -27.97 5.64
C PRO A 34 -3.26 -28.42 4.73
N ILE A 35 -2.44 -27.48 4.28
CA ILE A 35 -1.28 -27.80 3.45
C ILE A 35 -0.30 -28.60 4.32
N HIS A 36 0.00 -29.83 3.92
CA HIS A 36 1.06 -30.63 4.55
C HIS A 36 2.40 -29.87 4.42
N PRO A 37 3.20 -29.72 5.49
CA PRO A 37 4.45 -28.94 5.50
C PRO A 37 5.56 -29.41 4.54
N SER A 38 5.33 -30.47 3.77
CA SER A 38 6.32 -31.10 2.88
C SER A 38 6.28 -30.61 1.43
N GLN A 39 5.43 -29.62 1.10
CA GLN A 39 5.49 -28.93 -0.18
C GLN A 39 6.43 -27.72 -0.03
N VAL A 40 7.56 -27.78 -0.72
CA VAL A 40 8.59 -26.72 -0.82
C VAL A 40 7.93 -25.34 -0.73
N THR A 41 8.26 -24.58 0.33
CA THR A 41 7.80 -23.20 0.49
C THR A 41 8.24 -22.43 -0.74
N LYS A 42 7.29 -22.12 -1.62
CA LYS A 42 7.53 -21.37 -2.85
C LYS A 42 8.04 -19.99 -2.43
N VAL A 43 9.33 -19.74 -2.64
CA VAL A 43 9.94 -18.45 -2.32
C VAL A 43 9.31 -17.42 -3.25
N VAL A 44 8.52 -16.51 -2.67
CA VAL A 44 7.96 -15.35 -3.38
C VAL A 44 9.07 -14.32 -3.54
N THR A 45 9.30 -13.87 -4.76
CA THR A 45 10.37 -12.91 -5.10
C THR A 45 9.78 -11.58 -5.59
N PHE A 46 10.55 -10.51 -5.44
CA PHE A 46 10.21 -9.18 -5.96
C PHE A 46 9.82 -9.25 -7.44
N ASN A 47 10.62 -9.90 -8.29
CA ASN A 47 10.39 -9.97 -9.73
C ASN A 47 9.10 -10.72 -10.07
N GLN A 48 8.74 -11.77 -9.33
CA GLN A 48 7.47 -12.48 -9.54
C GLN A 48 6.29 -11.56 -9.23
N VAL A 49 6.29 -10.88 -8.09
CA VAL A 49 5.20 -9.98 -7.70
C VAL A 49 5.11 -8.78 -8.65
N HIS A 50 6.25 -8.19 -9.01
CA HIS A 50 6.33 -7.11 -10.00
C HIS A 50 5.76 -7.57 -11.34
N SER A 51 6.10 -8.78 -11.81
CA SER A 51 5.60 -9.31 -13.08
C SER A 51 4.08 -9.42 -13.12
N ILE A 52 3.47 -9.83 -12.01
CA ILE A 52 2.00 -9.94 -11.91
C ILE A 52 1.34 -8.56 -11.91
N LEU A 53 1.92 -7.58 -11.19
CA LEU A 53 1.32 -6.24 -11.04
C LEU A 53 1.54 -5.34 -12.26
N TYR A 54 2.72 -5.40 -12.87
CA TYR A 54 3.21 -4.37 -13.78
C TYR A 54 3.85 -4.92 -15.07
N GLY A 55 3.92 -6.24 -15.24
CA GLY A 55 4.66 -6.84 -16.34
C GLY A 55 6.18 -6.77 -16.13
N ASP A 56 6.94 -6.63 -17.21
CA ASP A 56 8.40 -6.84 -17.21
C ASP A 56 9.15 -6.08 -16.09
N PRO A 57 9.75 -6.80 -15.12
CA PRO A 57 10.46 -6.20 -13.98
C PRO A 57 11.76 -5.49 -14.35
N SER A 58 12.30 -5.71 -15.56
CA SER A 58 13.52 -5.02 -16.01
C SER A 58 13.30 -3.53 -16.27
N THR A 59 12.07 -3.13 -16.54
CA THR A 59 11.77 -1.80 -17.09
C THR A 59 11.65 -0.71 -16.02
N LYS A 60 11.44 -1.10 -14.74
CA LYS A 60 11.20 -0.22 -13.57
C LYS A 60 10.27 0.97 -13.85
N LEU A 61 9.38 0.83 -14.84
CA LEU A 61 8.66 1.96 -15.44
C LEU A 61 7.80 2.69 -14.42
N ILE A 62 7.24 1.94 -13.45
CA ILE A 62 6.40 2.48 -12.39
C ILE A 62 7.06 3.66 -11.64
N TYR A 63 8.37 3.61 -11.42
CA TYR A 63 9.10 4.66 -10.68
C TYR A 63 9.46 5.87 -11.55
N ASN A 64 9.60 5.65 -12.86
CA ASN A 64 10.04 6.70 -13.79
C ASN A 64 8.90 7.65 -14.20
N TYR A 65 7.63 7.24 -14.03
CA TYR A 65 6.48 8.04 -14.44
C TYR A 65 6.21 9.26 -13.56
N THR A 66 6.62 9.24 -12.29
CA THR A 66 6.40 10.36 -11.36
C THR A 66 7.01 11.66 -11.86
N ARG A 67 8.27 11.62 -12.28
CA ARG A 67 9.01 12.80 -12.76
C ARG A 67 8.42 13.36 -14.05
N LYS A 68 7.79 12.51 -14.87
CA LYS A 68 7.16 12.92 -16.13
C LYS A 68 5.89 13.75 -15.90
N TYR A 69 5.08 13.39 -14.91
CA TYR A 69 3.71 13.93 -14.78
C TYR A 69 3.52 14.92 -13.63
N PHE A 70 4.20 14.74 -12.50
CA PHE A 70 3.94 15.54 -11.29
C PHE A 70 5.15 16.31 -10.75
N GLN A 71 6.37 16.03 -11.23
CA GLN A 71 7.60 16.72 -10.83
C GLN A 71 7.71 16.89 -9.30
N LYS A 72 7.42 15.82 -8.55
CA LYS A 72 7.51 15.83 -7.09
C LYS A 72 8.97 15.92 -6.66
N ASP A 73 9.21 16.58 -5.53
CA ASP A 73 10.46 16.52 -4.79
C ASP A 73 10.34 15.55 -3.61
N LEU A 74 11.47 15.19 -3.00
CA LEU A 74 11.49 14.42 -1.75
C LEU A 74 10.68 15.14 -0.67
N ASP A 75 9.63 14.50 -0.16
CA ASP A 75 8.82 15.02 0.94
C ASP A 75 8.62 13.95 2.01
N LEU A 76 9.31 14.13 3.14
CA LEU A 76 9.20 13.29 4.33
C LEU A 76 8.46 13.98 5.48
N SER A 77 7.77 15.10 5.21
CA SER A 77 7.14 15.95 6.23
C SER A 77 5.93 15.31 6.93
N TYR A 78 5.31 14.29 6.33
CA TYR A 78 4.14 13.65 6.90
C TYR A 78 4.47 12.99 8.27
N PRO A 79 3.87 13.49 9.38
CA PRO A 79 4.35 13.18 10.72
C PRO A 79 3.85 11.84 11.26
N HIS A 80 2.82 11.25 10.66
CA HIS A 80 2.17 10.04 11.17
C HIS A 80 2.87 8.75 10.73
N THR A 81 4.19 8.76 10.76
CA THR A 81 5.03 7.59 10.43
C THR A 81 5.84 7.17 11.65
N PHE A 82 5.42 6.08 12.29
CA PHE A 82 5.91 5.75 13.64
C PHE A 82 6.76 4.48 13.71
N LEU A 83 6.98 3.78 12.60
CA LEU A 83 7.74 2.55 12.63
C LEU A 83 9.24 2.84 12.80
N GLN A 84 9.74 2.63 14.01
CA GLN A 84 11.16 2.73 14.33
C GLN A 84 11.90 1.41 14.07
N ARG A 85 13.21 1.51 13.81
CA ARG A 85 14.09 0.36 13.55
C ARG A 85 14.05 -0.65 14.71
N ASP A 86 14.10 -0.17 15.94
CA ASP A 86 14.10 -1.03 17.13
C ASP A 86 12.76 -1.74 17.33
N LEU A 87 11.64 -1.09 16.99
CA LEU A 87 10.33 -1.72 17.00
C LEU A 87 10.26 -2.85 15.98
N PHE A 88 10.74 -2.63 14.75
CA PHE A 88 10.76 -3.64 13.70
C PHE A 88 11.57 -4.87 14.12
N PHE A 89 12.81 -4.69 14.58
CA PHE A 89 13.62 -5.80 15.09
C PHE A 89 13.03 -6.41 16.37
N GLY A 90 12.39 -5.61 17.21
CA GLY A 90 11.70 -6.08 18.41
C GLY A 90 10.57 -7.06 18.08
N VAL A 91 9.74 -6.75 17.08
CA VAL A 91 8.68 -7.65 16.60
C VAL A 91 9.28 -8.95 16.04
N ILE A 92 10.30 -8.86 15.19
CA ILE A 92 10.98 -10.04 14.62
C ILE A 92 11.53 -10.95 15.72
N ARG A 93 12.23 -10.37 16.70
CA ARG A 93 12.80 -11.13 17.83
C ARG A 93 11.72 -11.80 18.68
N LYS A 94 10.56 -11.17 18.85
CA LYS A 94 9.41 -11.77 19.55
C LYS A 94 8.78 -12.93 18.79
N LEU A 95 8.82 -12.91 17.46
CA LEU A 95 8.33 -14.02 16.63
C LEU A 95 9.33 -15.19 16.67
N HIS A 96 10.59 -14.94 16.29
CA HIS A 96 11.67 -15.92 16.38
C HIS A 96 13.04 -15.25 16.19
N GLN A 97 14.01 -15.56 17.06
CA GLN A 97 15.34 -14.92 17.02
C GLN A 97 16.11 -15.13 15.72
N SER A 98 15.91 -16.27 15.05
CA SER A 98 16.55 -16.59 13.77
C SER A 98 15.63 -16.41 12.55
N LEU A 99 14.49 -15.72 12.70
CA LEU A 99 13.59 -15.49 11.58
C LEU A 99 14.30 -14.72 10.46
N LYS A 100 14.43 -15.36 9.30
CA LYS A 100 14.87 -14.70 8.07
C LYS A 100 13.65 -14.09 7.38
N VAL A 101 13.50 -12.78 7.48
CA VAL A 101 12.44 -12.06 6.76
C VAL A 101 12.70 -12.17 5.26
N GLN A 102 11.71 -12.63 4.51
CA GLN A 102 11.77 -12.77 3.05
C GLN A 102 10.80 -11.84 2.34
N PHE A 103 9.65 -11.59 2.97
CA PHE A 103 8.58 -10.81 2.38
C PHE A 103 7.84 -10.08 3.50
N VAL A 104 7.61 -8.78 3.32
CA VAL A 104 6.82 -7.95 4.22
C VAL A 104 5.70 -7.31 3.43
N VAL A 105 4.53 -7.20 4.05
CA VAL A 105 3.39 -6.45 3.51
C VAL A 105 3.12 -5.27 4.44
N GLU A 106 3.02 -4.08 3.87
CA GLU A 106 2.50 -2.89 4.53
C GLU A 106 1.14 -2.53 3.92
N VAL A 107 0.14 -2.27 4.77
CA VAL A 107 -1.20 -1.84 4.34
C VAL A 107 -1.41 -0.43 4.89
N GLY A 108 -1.60 0.54 3.99
CA GLY A 108 -1.58 1.96 4.34
C GLY A 108 -0.14 2.49 4.41
N SER A 109 0.39 2.85 3.25
CA SER A 109 1.78 3.31 3.05
C SER A 109 1.89 4.82 2.92
N PHE A 110 0.82 5.50 2.49
CA PHE A 110 0.76 6.93 2.27
C PHE A 110 1.99 7.47 1.52
N THR A 111 2.71 8.46 2.04
CA THR A 111 3.95 9.00 1.41
C THR A 111 5.17 8.09 1.57
N GLY A 112 5.09 6.99 2.31
CA GLY A 112 6.10 5.93 2.31
C GLY A 112 7.23 6.09 3.32
N ASN A 113 7.13 6.99 4.30
CA ASN A 113 8.19 7.17 5.29
C ASN A 113 8.52 5.87 6.09
N SER A 114 7.51 5.08 6.45
CA SER A 114 7.67 3.77 7.11
C SER A 114 8.20 2.72 6.13
N ALA A 115 7.71 2.75 4.89
CA ALA A 115 8.21 1.91 3.80
C ALA A 115 9.70 2.13 3.53
N ILE A 116 10.19 3.38 3.56
CA ILE A 116 11.62 3.70 3.42
C ILE A 116 12.43 3.07 4.55
N ARG A 117 11.95 3.17 5.79
CA ARG A 117 12.63 2.58 6.95
C ARG A 117 12.67 1.06 6.86
N MET A 118 11.55 0.41 6.59
CA MET A 118 11.49 -1.04 6.42
C MET A 118 12.31 -1.49 5.22
N GLY A 119 12.14 -0.90 4.06
CA GLY A 119 12.89 -1.22 2.85
C GLY A 119 14.40 -1.07 3.07
N SER A 120 14.85 -0.03 3.78
CA SER A 120 16.26 0.12 4.14
C SER A 120 16.76 -1.00 5.06
N ILE A 121 15.96 -1.39 6.06
CA ILE A 121 16.29 -2.52 6.95
C ILE A 121 16.34 -3.83 6.17
N LEU A 122 15.35 -4.09 5.31
CA LEU A 122 15.29 -5.29 4.47
C LEU A 122 16.51 -5.37 3.54
N LYS A 123 16.82 -4.28 2.82
CA LYS A 123 17.98 -4.19 1.92
C LYS A 123 19.31 -4.44 2.64
N GLN A 124 19.48 -3.94 3.86
CA GLN A 124 20.73 -4.05 4.63
C GLN A 124 20.85 -5.37 5.40
N SER A 125 19.79 -5.82 6.06
CA SER A 125 19.82 -6.93 7.03
C SER A 125 19.22 -8.23 6.50
N TYR A 126 18.44 -8.17 5.41
CA TYR A 126 17.77 -9.33 4.82
C TYR A 126 17.88 -9.31 3.28
N PRO A 127 19.10 -9.43 2.70
CA PRO A 127 19.27 -9.35 1.25
C PRO A 127 18.38 -10.35 0.49
N GLY A 128 17.74 -9.86 -0.58
CA GLY A 128 16.77 -10.62 -1.38
C GLY A 128 15.33 -10.59 -0.84
N SER A 129 15.12 -10.04 0.36
CA SER A 129 13.77 -9.75 0.85
C SER A 129 13.22 -8.45 0.24
N PHE A 130 11.90 -8.31 0.25
CA PHE A 130 11.23 -7.13 -0.28
C PHE A 130 9.97 -6.78 0.50
N LEU A 131 9.51 -5.56 0.31
CA LEU A 131 8.31 -4.96 0.90
C LEU A 131 7.27 -4.71 -0.19
N LEU A 132 6.06 -5.22 -0.02
CA LEU A 132 4.89 -4.85 -0.82
C LEU A 132 4.04 -3.85 -0.04
N CYS A 133 3.84 -2.68 -0.62
CA CYS A 133 3.07 -1.57 -0.07
C CYS A 133 1.69 -1.52 -0.73
N ILE A 134 0.65 -1.89 0.00
CA ILE A 134 -0.74 -1.93 -0.45
C ILE A 134 -1.46 -0.68 0.05
N ASP A 135 -1.84 0.19 -0.86
CA ASP A 135 -2.57 1.41 -0.53
C ASP A 135 -3.44 1.85 -1.71
N THR A 136 -4.49 2.60 -1.44
CA THR A 136 -5.27 3.30 -2.46
C THR A 136 -4.62 4.64 -2.83
N TRP A 137 -3.81 5.21 -1.93
CA TRP A 137 -3.26 6.56 -1.98
C TRP A 137 -4.32 7.66 -2.06
N LEU A 138 -5.56 7.36 -1.69
CA LEU A 138 -6.66 8.32 -1.64
C LEU A 138 -6.71 9.07 -0.31
N GLY A 139 -5.86 8.71 0.66
CA GLY A 139 -5.95 9.19 2.04
C GLY A 139 -7.17 8.66 2.78
N ASP A 140 -7.30 9.06 4.04
CA ASP A 140 -8.45 8.69 4.87
C ASP A 140 -9.55 9.75 4.83
N LEU A 141 -10.73 9.43 5.38
CA LEU A 141 -11.86 10.35 5.44
C LEU A 141 -11.52 11.67 6.14
N ASN A 142 -10.73 11.63 7.21
CA ASN A 142 -10.35 12.83 7.96
C ASN A 142 -9.54 13.79 7.09
N MET A 143 -8.66 13.28 6.21
CA MET A 143 -7.91 14.11 5.25
C MET A 143 -8.82 14.86 4.28
N TRP A 144 -9.97 14.28 3.91
CA TRP A 144 -10.92 14.92 2.99
C TRP A 144 -11.78 15.98 3.65
N ILE A 145 -12.22 15.75 4.88
CA ILE A 145 -13.14 16.66 5.59
C ILE A 145 -12.42 17.72 6.43
N ASN A 146 -11.17 17.48 6.81
CA ASN A 146 -10.38 18.38 7.65
C ASN A 146 -9.32 19.12 6.84
N LYS A 147 -9.54 20.43 6.65
CA LYS A 147 -8.64 21.33 5.91
C LYS A 147 -7.22 21.42 6.48
N VAL A 148 -6.99 21.06 7.75
CA VAL A 148 -5.67 21.10 8.38
C VAL A 148 -4.74 20.02 7.81
N VAL A 149 -5.26 18.81 7.57
CA VAL A 149 -4.48 17.67 7.06
C VAL A 149 -4.68 17.45 5.56
N TRP A 150 -5.67 18.10 4.95
CA TRP A 150 -5.98 18.03 3.52
C TRP A 150 -4.78 18.33 2.62
N ASN A 151 -3.91 19.26 3.02
CA ASN A 151 -2.72 19.63 2.24
C ASN A 151 -1.80 18.44 1.96
N HIS A 152 -1.78 17.42 2.83
CA HIS A 152 -0.99 16.20 2.61
C HIS A 152 -1.54 15.31 1.49
N LEU A 153 -2.80 15.46 1.06
CA LEU A 153 -3.33 14.77 -0.11
C LEU A 153 -2.72 15.29 -1.41
N SER A 154 -2.23 16.54 -1.40
CA SER A 154 -1.70 17.22 -2.58
C SER A 154 -2.63 17.05 -3.80
N VAL A 155 -3.90 17.43 -3.65
CA VAL A 155 -4.93 17.22 -4.67
C VAL A 155 -4.61 18.08 -5.91
N SER A 156 -4.57 17.46 -7.10
CA SER A 156 -4.37 18.16 -8.37
C SER A 156 -5.64 18.91 -8.82
N GLU A 157 -5.51 19.74 -9.86
CA GLU A 157 -6.63 20.54 -10.40
C GLU A 157 -7.82 19.68 -10.87
N ASP A 158 -7.59 18.41 -11.20
CA ASP A 158 -8.62 17.44 -11.58
C ASP A 158 -9.30 16.74 -10.38
N GLY A 159 -8.98 17.15 -9.15
CA GLY A 159 -9.60 16.66 -7.92
C GLY A 159 -9.02 15.35 -7.38
N ARG A 160 -7.94 14.82 -7.97
CA ARG A 160 -7.32 13.56 -7.51
C ARG A 160 -6.15 13.80 -6.54
N PRO A 161 -6.02 13.03 -5.46
CA PRO A 161 -4.80 13.05 -4.64
C PRO A 161 -3.60 12.60 -5.45
N THR A 162 -2.45 13.23 -5.22
CA THR A 162 -1.19 12.88 -5.89
C THR A 162 -0.21 12.14 -4.97
N VAL A 163 -0.72 11.61 -3.84
CA VAL A 163 0.07 10.93 -2.81
C VAL A 163 0.82 9.71 -3.37
N TYR A 164 0.23 8.97 -4.30
CA TYR A 164 0.90 7.84 -4.97
C TYR A 164 2.20 8.27 -5.64
N TYR A 165 2.18 9.40 -6.34
CA TYR A 165 3.36 9.95 -6.99
C TYR A 165 4.39 10.44 -5.98
N GLN A 166 3.94 11.04 -4.86
CA GLN A 166 4.83 11.40 -3.76
C GLN A 166 5.54 10.17 -3.17
N PHE A 167 4.80 9.08 -2.94
CA PHE A 167 5.36 7.81 -2.49
C PHE A 167 6.45 7.32 -3.44
N LEU A 168 6.16 7.28 -4.75
CA LEU A 168 7.13 6.84 -5.76
C LEU A 168 8.41 7.69 -5.76
N GLU A 169 8.29 9.03 -5.70
CA GLU A 169 9.47 9.91 -5.65
C GLU A 169 10.29 9.66 -4.37
N ASN A 170 9.62 9.48 -3.24
CA ASN A 170 10.29 9.19 -1.97
C ASN A 170 11.06 7.85 -2.01
N ILE A 171 10.45 6.79 -2.58
CA ILE A 171 11.12 5.49 -2.77
C ILE A 171 12.30 5.57 -3.73
N LEU A 172 12.16 6.37 -4.80
CA LEU A 172 13.22 6.60 -5.77
C LEU A 172 14.41 7.31 -5.12
N ASN A 173 14.19 8.41 -4.40
CA ASN A 173 15.23 9.15 -3.68
C ASN A 173 15.92 8.30 -2.59
N ALA A 174 15.18 7.38 -1.98
CA ALA A 174 15.73 6.43 -1.00
C ALA A 174 16.55 5.29 -1.63
N ASN A 175 16.63 5.19 -2.96
CA ASN A 175 17.28 4.09 -3.69
C ASN A 175 16.70 2.70 -3.34
N LEU A 176 15.37 2.61 -3.24
CA LEU A 176 14.64 1.41 -2.81
C LEU A 176 13.78 0.78 -3.90
N THR A 177 13.96 1.15 -5.17
CA THR A 177 13.14 0.68 -6.30
C THR A 177 13.24 -0.83 -6.59
N ASP A 178 14.25 -1.51 -6.04
CA ASP A 178 14.45 -2.98 -6.11
C ASP A 178 14.04 -3.71 -4.82
N THR A 179 13.47 -3.00 -3.85
CA THR A 179 13.19 -3.56 -2.51
C THR A 179 11.78 -3.24 -2.03
N VAL A 180 11.26 -2.06 -2.38
CA VAL A 180 9.88 -1.67 -2.09
C VAL A 180 9.11 -1.78 -3.41
N LEU A 181 7.88 -2.30 -3.35
CA LEU A 181 6.98 -2.42 -4.49
C LEU A 181 5.61 -1.87 -4.10
N PRO A 182 5.10 -0.81 -4.74
CA PRO A 182 3.73 -0.36 -4.51
C PRO A 182 2.72 -1.32 -5.14
N ALA A 183 1.50 -1.29 -4.65
CA ALA A 183 0.32 -1.96 -5.18
C ALA A 183 -0.90 -1.05 -4.95
N SER A 184 -1.33 -0.34 -6.01
CA SER A 184 -2.47 0.59 -5.95
C SER A 184 -3.78 -0.18 -5.91
N MET A 185 -4.24 -0.49 -4.71
CA MET A 185 -5.45 -1.28 -4.47
C MET A 185 -5.94 -1.10 -3.03
N THR A 186 -7.22 -1.40 -2.81
CA THR A 186 -7.78 -1.47 -1.45
C THR A 186 -7.15 -2.62 -0.67
N SER A 187 -7.19 -2.56 0.66
CA SER A 187 -6.71 -3.64 1.53
C SER A 187 -7.39 -4.97 1.23
N LEU A 188 -8.68 -4.98 0.87
CA LEU A 188 -9.42 -6.18 0.49
C LEU A 188 -8.91 -6.79 -0.81
N THR A 189 -8.72 -5.97 -1.86
CA THR A 189 -8.13 -6.43 -3.11
C THR A 189 -6.70 -6.92 -2.90
N GLY A 190 -5.93 -6.23 -2.05
CA GLY A 190 -4.61 -6.66 -1.60
C GLY A 190 -4.60 -8.02 -0.94
N ALA A 191 -5.49 -8.25 0.02
CA ALA A 191 -5.63 -9.55 0.69
C ALA A 191 -5.97 -10.67 -0.30
N ARG A 192 -6.82 -10.39 -1.30
CA ARG A 192 -7.15 -11.35 -2.37
C ARG A 192 -5.95 -11.60 -3.29
N PHE A 193 -5.20 -10.55 -3.64
CA PHE A 193 -3.97 -10.65 -4.42
C PHE A 193 -2.92 -11.52 -3.73
N LEU A 194 -2.73 -11.38 -2.41
CA LEU A 194 -1.79 -12.20 -1.65
C LEU A 194 -2.10 -13.71 -1.68
N ARG A 195 -3.33 -14.12 -2.06
CA ARG A 195 -3.72 -15.53 -2.19
C ARG A 195 -3.37 -16.14 -3.56
N THR A 196 -2.84 -15.36 -4.50
CA THR A 196 -2.58 -15.86 -5.87
C THR A 196 -1.23 -16.55 -6.03
N PHE A 197 -0.41 -16.60 -4.98
CA PHE A 197 0.92 -17.21 -4.98
C PHE A 197 1.14 -18.11 -3.77
#